data_AF-A0A9D2VX83-F1
#
_entry.id   AF-A0A9D2VX83-F1
#
_cell.length_a   1.000
_cell.length_b   1.000
_cell.length_c   1.000
_cell.angle_alpha   90.00
_cell.angle_beta   90.00
_cell.angle_gamma   90.00
#
_symmetry.space_group_name_H-M   'P 1'
#
loop_
_entity.id
_entity.type
_entity.pdbx_description
1 polymer ?
#
loop_
_entity_poly.entity_id
_entity_poly.type
_entity_poly.pdbx_seq_one_letter_code
_entity_poly.pdbx_strand_id
1 'polypeptide(L)'
;MDSIKYLMVMWIVAVIFIVIGIYVMSRGKPMWLWAGSKISESEINDVKGYNQAVGKMWCVFSIPLFIGGIVEFLLPVYSIIIFAFATVINIGLSVWIYHKIEEKYLSK
;
A
#
# COMPACT_ATOMS: atom_id res chain seq x y z
N MET A 1 9.22 9.44 -25.79
CA MET A 1 9.12 10.52 -24.79
C MET A 1 7.99 10.27 -23.79
N ASP A 2 6.97 9.48 -24.16
CA ASP A 2 5.82 9.21 -23.28
C ASP A 2 6.10 8.21 -22.15
N SER A 3 6.84 7.11 -22.40
CA SER A 3 7.19 6.10 -21.38
C SER A 3 7.93 6.65 -20.16
N ILE A 4 8.78 7.67 -20.33
CA ILE A 4 9.49 8.33 -19.22
C ILE A 4 8.53 9.03 -18.26
N LYS A 5 7.44 9.63 -18.76
CA LYS A 5 6.44 10.31 -17.92
C LYS A 5 5.68 9.29 -17.07
N TYR A 6 5.27 8.17 -17.66
CA TYR A 6 4.60 7.08 -16.95
C TYR A 6 5.49 6.46 -15.87
N LEU A 7 6.78 6.24 -16.19
CA LEU A 7 7.78 5.76 -15.23
C LEU A 7 7.90 6.70 -14.03
N MET A 8 8.03 8.01 -14.26
CA MET A 8 8.12 9.00 -13.18
C MET A 8 6.88 8.97 -12.28
N VAL A 9 5.68 8.89 -12.87
CA VAL A 9 4.43 8.81 -12.10
C VAL A 9 4.38 7.56 -11.23
N MET A 10 4.70 6.38 -11.79
CA MET A 10 4.68 5.12 -11.02
C MET A 10 5.65 5.15 -9.83
N TRP A 11 6.87 5.66 -10.03
CA TRP A 11 7.87 5.74 -8.98
C TRP A 11 7.51 6.78 -7.92
N ILE A 12 6.94 7.93 -8.31
CA ILE A 12 6.43 8.91 -7.35
C ILE A 12 5.35 8.28 -6.46
N VAL A 13 4.40 7.54 -7.04
CA VAL A 13 3.35 6.86 -6.26
C VAL A 13 3.95 5.77 -5.37
N ALA A 14 4.91 4.99 -5.86
CA ALA A 14 5.60 3.98 -5.06
C ALA A 14 6.31 4.61 -3.85
N VAL A 15 7.00 5.74 -4.04
CA VAL A 15 7.66 6.48 -2.94
C VAL A 15 6.64 7.01 -1.95
N ILE A 16 5.50 7.55 -2.40
CA ILE A 16 4.42 7.98 -1.51
C ILE A 16 3.94 6.81 -0.64
N PHE A 17 3.75 5.62 -1.21
CA PHE A 17 3.31 4.44 -0.45
C PHE A 17 4.35 4.02 0.60
N ILE A 18 5.64 4.07 0.26
CA ILE A 18 6.73 3.79 1.21
C ILE A 18 6.73 4.82 2.34
N VAL A 19 6.63 6.12 2.01
CA VAL A 19 6.60 7.20 3.01
C VAL A 19 5.40 7.06 3.94
N ILE A 20 4.21 6.77 3.40
CA ILE A 20 3.02 6.46 4.20
C ILE A 20 3.28 5.25 5.08
N GLY A 21 3.85 4.17 4.55
CA GLY A 21 4.16 2.96 5.30
C GLY A 21 5.07 3.24 6.49
N ILE A 22 6.19 3.92 6.26
CA ILE A 22 7.15 4.32 7.30
C ILE A 22 6.48 5.25 8.33
N TYR A 23 5.72 6.24 7.87
CA TYR A 23 5.00 7.15 8.75
C TYR A 23 4.03 6.40 9.66
N VAL A 24 3.24 5.48 9.11
CA VAL A 24 2.29 4.66 9.87
C VAL A 24 3.03 3.80 10.89
N MET A 25 4.14 3.15 10.53
CA MET A 25 4.96 2.35 11.46
C MET A 25 5.47 3.16 12.67
N SER A 26 5.69 4.47 12.48
CA SER A 26 6.19 5.39 13.51
C SER A 26 5.08 6.07 14.33
N ARG A 27 3.81 5.94 13.93
CA ARG A 27 2.68 6.57 14.62
C ARG A 27 2.37 5.86 15.94
N GLY A 28 2.13 6.67 16.98
CA GLY A 28 1.62 6.20 18.28
C GLY A 28 0.09 6.05 18.34
N LYS A 29 -0.63 6.57 17.33
CA LYS A 29 -2.09 6.44 17.22
C LYS A 29 -2.45 5.49 16.09
N PRO A 30 -3.53 4.72 16.21
CA PRO A 30 -3.93 3.78 15.18
C PRO A 30 -4.24 4.49 13.88
N MET A 31 -3.65 3.99 12.80
CA MET A 31 -3.98 4.43 11.45
C MET A 31 -5.17 3.64 10.94
N TRP A 32 -6.25 4.30 10.53
CA TRP A 32 -7.34 3.66 9.81
C TRP A 32 -7.18 3.89 8.31
N LEU A 33 -7.68 2.97 7.49
CA LEU A 33 -7.81 3.22 6.06
C LEU A 33 -8.92 4.26 5.85
N TRP A 34 -8.75 5.20 4.91
CA TRP A 34 -9.76 6.23 4.62
C TRP A 34 -11.14 5.65 4.24
N ALA A 35 -11.17 4.45 3.66
CA ALA A 35 -12.39 3.72 3.32
C ALA A 35 -13.03 2.93 4.49
N GLY A 36 -12.36 2.88 5.65
CA GLY A 36 -12.82 2.16 6.84
C GLY A 36 -13.43 3.07 7.90
N SER A 37 -14.04 2.48 8.92
CA SER A 37 -14.48 3.21 10.12
C SER A 37 -13.27 3.73 10.89
N LYS A 38 -13.45 4.85 11.56
CA LYS A 38 -12.42 5.39 12.45
C LYS A 38 -12.29 4.45 13.65
N ILE A 39 -11.17 3.75 13.74
CA ILE A 39 -10.89 2.85 14.86
C ILE A 39 -10.45 3.68 16.07
N SER A 40 -11.08 3.47 17.21
CA SER A 40 -10.71 4.08 18.48
C SER A 40 -9.50 3.38 19.10
N GLU A 41 -8.68 4.11 19.86
CA GLU A 41 -7.53 3.53 20.58
C GLU A 41 -7.95 2.45 21.58
N SER A 42 -9.17 2.53 22.11
CA SER A 42 -9.75 1.53 23.01
C SER A 42 -10.11 0.20 22.36
N GLU A 43 -10.25 0.16 21.04
CA GLU A 43 -10.61 -1.06 20.30
C GLU A 43 -9.39 -1.87 19.87
N ILE A 44 -8.16 -1.35 20.04
CA ILE A 44 -6.93 -2.02 19.58
C ILE A 44 -6.09 -2.46 20.78
N ASN A 45 -5.83 -3.77 20.84
CA ASN A 45 -5.04 -4.37 21.90
C ASN A 45 -3.54 -4.02 21.83
N ASP A 46 -2.99 -3.91 20.62
CA ASP A 46 -1.59 -3.56 20.37
C ASP A 46 -1.48 -2.56 19.21
N VAL A 47 -1.51 -1.26 19.55
CA VAL A 47 -1.45 -0.16 18.58
C VAL A 47 -0.14 -0.19 17.79
N LYS A 48 0.98 -0.58 18.43
CA LYS A 48 2.29 -0.62 17.77
C LYS A 48 2.35 -1.78 16.78
N GLY A 49 1.93 -2.98 17.17
CA GLY A 49 1.87 -4.15 16.29
C GLY A 49 0.91 -3.94 15.11
N TYR A 50 -0.24 -3.33 15.37
CA TYR A 50 -1.20 -2.93 14.34
C TYR A 50 -0.58 -1.98 13.32
N ASN A 51 -0.01 -0.86 13.77
CA ASN A 51 0.62 0.13 12.90
C ASN A 51 1.83 -0.43 12.14
N GLN A 52 2.60 -1.34 12.75
CA GLN A 52 3.67 -2.05 12.06
C GLN A 52 3.14 -2.93 10.93
N ALA A 53 2.02 -3.63 11.14
CA ALA A 53 1.39 -4.46 10.12
C ALA A 53 0.81 -3.62 8.98
N VAL A 54 0.06 -2.57 9.29
CA VAL A 54 -0.51 -1.64 8.30
C VAL A 54 0.60 -0.95 7.52
N GLY A 55 1.64 -0.47 8.19
CA GLY A 55 2.77 0.16 7.51
C GLY A 55 3.52 -0.79 6.58
N LYS A 56 3.72 -2.06 7.00
CA LYS A 56 4.36 -3.08 6.15
C LYS A 56 3.53 -3.37 4.92
N MET A 57 2.21 -3.44 5.07
CA MET A 57 1.27 -3.60 3.98
C MET A 57 1.48 -2.51 2.91
N TRP A 58 1.53 -1.23 3.29
CA TRP A 58 1.80 -0.12 2.36
C TRP A 58 3.14 -0.25 1.62
N CYS A 59 4.21 -0.61 2.33
CA CYS A 59 5.52 -0.83 1.73
C CYS A 59 5.55 -2.04 0.78
N VAL A 60 4.82 -3.12 1.08
CA VAL A 60 4.73 -4.27 0.18
C VAL A 60 3.98 -3.89 -1.10
N PHE A 61 2.92 -3.08 -0.99
CA PHE A 61 2.15 -2.64 -2.14
C PHE A 61 2.85 -1.63 -3.06
N SER A 62 3.92 -0.99 -2.59
CA SER A 62 4.77 -0.19 -3.47
C SER A 62 5.65 -1.04 -4.40
N ILE A 63 5.92 -2.31 -4.06
CA ILE A 63 6.85 -3.17 -4.82
C ILE A 63 6.37 -3.36 -6.27
N PRO A 64 5.11 -3.74 -6.55
CA PRO A 64 4.63 -3.87 -7.92
C PRO A 64 4.68 -2.56 -8.72
N LEU A 65 4.47 -1.41 -8.07
CA LEU A 65 4.58 -0.10 -8.72
C LEU A 65 6.03 0.22 -9.11
N PHE A 66 6.97 -0.11 -8.24
CA PHE A 66 8.40 0.07 -8.49
C PHE A 66 8.89 -0.83 -9.63
N ILE A 67 8.50 -2.12 -9.59
CA ILE A 67 8.78 -3.10 -10.67
C ILE A 67 8.11 -2.67 -11.97
N GLY A 68 6.87 -2.17 -11.91
CA GLY A 68 6.13 -1.68 -13.08
C GLY A 68 6.89 -0.59 -13.83
N GLY A 69 7.51 0.36 -13.12
CA GLY A 69 8.37 1.38 -13.74
C GLY A 69 9.63 0.81 -14.41
N ILE A 70 10.22 -0.26 -13.86
CA ILE A 70 11.36 -0.96 -14.51
C ILE A 70 10.88 -1.71 -15.76
N VAL A 71 9.72 -2.36 -15.71
CA VAL A 71 9.15 -3.11 -16.84
C VAL A 71 8.74 -2.18 -17.98
N GLU A 72 8.19 -1.01 -17.69
CA GLU A 72 7.92 0.04 -18.70
C GLU A 72 9.16 0.42 -19.50
N PHE A 73 10.33 0.49 -18.85
CA PHE A 73 11.59 0.80 -19.52
C PHE A 73 12.02 -0.30 -20.51
N LEU A 74 11.72 -1.56 -20.21
CA LEU A 74 12.14 -2.72 -21.00
C LEU A 74 11.12 -3.12 -22.08
N LEU A 75 9.81 -3.05 -21.77
CA LEU A 75 8.71 -3.58 -22.59
C LEU A 75 7.48 -2.63 -22.56
N PRO A 76 7.57 -1.42 -23.15
CA PRO A 76 6.57 -0.35 -23.00
C PRO A 76 5.19 -0.65 -23.61
N VAL A 77 5.07 -1.60 -24.55
CA VAL A 77 3.77 -1.94 -25.17
C VAL A 77 2.92 -2.83 -24.26
N TYR A 78 3.56 -3.68 -23.44
CA TYR A 78 2.87 -4.64 -22.56
C TYR A 78 2.73 -4.14 -21.12
N SER A 79 3.54 -3.16 -20.74
CA SER A 79 3.60 -2.59 -19.39
C SER A 79 2.26 -2.02 -18.91
N ILE A 80 1.51 -1.33 -19.78
CA ILE A 80 0.23 -0.70 -19.40
C ILE A 80 -0.81 -1.76 -19.01
N ILE A 81 -0.91 -2.85 -19.78
CA ILE A 81 -1.86 -3.93 -19.51
C ILE A 81 -1.45 -4.66 -18.22
N ILE A 82 -0.18 -5.02 -18.09
CA ILE A 82 0.36 -5.67 -16.89
C ILE A 82 0.14 -4.78 -15.65
N PHE A 83 0.36 -3.47 -15.79
CA PHE A 83 0.15 -2.49 -14.73
C PHE A 83 -1.32 -2.36 -14.33
N ALA A 84 -2.25 -2.30 -15.28
CA ALA A 84 -3.67 -2.21 -15.00
C ALA A 84 -4.17 -3.46 -14.23
N PHE A 85 -3.77 -4.65 -14.65
CA PHE A 85 -4.10 -5.88 -13.91
C PHE A 85 -3.45 -5.91 -12.53
N ALA A 86 -2.16 -5.56 -12.44
CA ALA A 86 -1.43 -5.54 -11.17
C ALA A 86 -2.06 -4.57 -10.17
N THR A 87 -2.49 -3.37 -10.61
CA THR A 87 -3.11 -2.37 -9.74
C THR A 87 -4.48 -2.80 -9.23
N VAL A 88 -5.34 -3.38 -10.07
CA VAL A 88 -6.64 -3.93 -9.65
C VAL A 88 -6.47 -5.05 -8.63
N ILE A 89 -5.55 -5.99 -8.89
CA ILE A 89 -5.22 -7.07 -7.95
C ILE A 89 -4.65 -6.50 -6.64
N ASN A 90 -3.79 -5.48 -6.71
CA ASN A 90 -3.20 -4.83 -5.54
C ASN A 90 -4.28 -4.21 -4.64
N ILE A 91 -5.26 -3.53 -5.23
CA ILE A 91 -6.38 -2.93 -4.48
C ILE A 91 -7.16 -4.03 -3.75
N GLY A 92 -7.55 -5.10 -4.44
CA GLY A 92 -8.29 -6.21 -3.82
C GLY A 92 -7.51 -6.87 -2.67
N LEU A 93 -6.22 -7.16 -2.90
CA LEU A 93 -5.33 -7.69 -1.87
C LEU A 93 -5.17 -6.73 -0.69
N SER A 94 -5.13 -5.42 -0.94
CA SER A 94 -4.99 -4.42 0.11
C SER A 94 -6.15 -4.39 1.08
N VAL A 95 -7.38 -4.46 0.56
CA VAL A 95 -8.59 -4.50 1.39
C VAL A 95 -8.61 -5.81 2.19
N TRP A 96 -8.29 -6.93 1.55
CA TRP A 96 -8.29 -8.23 2.23
C TRP A 96 -7.23 -8.33 3.34
N ILE A 97 -5.98 -7.91 3.08
CA ILE A 97 -4.90 -7.90 4.07
C ILE A 97 -5.24 -6.94 5.20
N TYR A 98 -5.79 -5.77 4.89
CA TYR A 98 -6.18 -4.79 5.90
C TYR A 98 -7.25 -5.37 6.84
N HIS A 99 -8.29 -6.02 6.32
CA HIS A 99 -9.27 -6.72 7.17
C HIS A 99 -8.65 -7.85 8.00
N LYS A 100 -7.68 -8.58 7.47
CA LYS A 100 -6.94 -9.59 8.25
C LYS A 100 -6.14 -8.99 9.40
N ILE A 101 -5.60 -7.78 9.20
CA ILE A 101 -4.92 -7.03 10.26
C ILE A 101 -5.95 -6.57 11.29
N GLU A 102 -7.08 -6.02 10.87
CA GLU A 102 -8.18 -5.63 11.75
C GLU A 102 -8.67 -6.80 12.61
N GLU A 103 -8.99 -7.95 12.01
CA GLU A 103 -9.39 -9.18 12.72
C GLU A 103 -8.38 -9.64 13.78
N LYS A 104 -7.08 -9.38 13.55
CA LYS A 104 -6.01 -9.81 14.43
C LYS A 104 -5.81 -8.88 15.63
N TYR A 105 -5.98 -7.57 15.43
CA TYR A 105 -5.59 -6.56 16.42
C TYR A 105 -6.76 -5.85 17.09
N LEU A 106 -7.96 -5.87 16.49
CA LEU A 106 -9.17 -5.34 17.11
C LEU A 106 -9.68 -6.32 18.18
N SER A 107 -9.89 -5.82 19.39
CA SER A 107 -10.75 -6.49 20.36
C SER A 107 -12.19 -6.25 19.95
N LYS A 108 -12.93 -7.33 19.65
CA LYS A 108 -14.39 -7.26 19.52
C LYS A 108 -15.06 -7.04 20.87
#